data_AF-A0A9E1LXY7-F1
#
_entry.id   AF-A0A9E1LXY7-F1
#
_cell.length_a   1.000
_cell.length_b   1.000
_cell.length_c   1.000
_cell.angle_alpha   90.00
_cell.angle_beta   90.00
_cell.angle_gamma   90.00
#
_symmetry.space_group_name_H-M   'P 1'
#
loop_
_entity.id
_entity.type
_entity.pdbx_description
1 polymer ?
#
loop_
_entity_poly.entity_id
_entity_poly.type
_entity_poly.pdbx_seq_one_letter_code
_entity_poly.pdbx_strand_id
1 'polypeptide(L)'
;MDAARYFEEMHLSMSSQKPEYRLVLSVKVQDLGGADAYLELRQEPVSGKARVFYSTMGRQKLNFQLVRKGWQSCHNASGELTGRFPATADGLLAQTDFSAFVRDDALDSGRMARILDVLAHTAGGCGTVSPSAAREGALITVERFVGRPAHWSYWSTRAAEQLNIAAILCWLGDYLAGAERRTLQSCPEAMQLAAAWQAALFTPLPQTAQRPQPVQSRPVRRAPVVENKRWQSILAVLATV
;
A
#
# COMPACT_ATOMS: atom_id res chain seq x y z
N MET A 1 25.32 -5.04 -18.68
CA MET A 1 24.33 -4.95 -17.59
C MET A 1 23.34 -6.08 -17.79
N ASP A 2 23.04 -6.91 -16.80
CA ASP A 2 22.01 -7.95 -16.96
C ASP A 2 20.60 -7.36 -16.88
N ALA A 3 19.60 -8.10 -17.37
CA ALA A 3 18.21 -7.64 -17.39
C ALA A 3 17.69 -7.31 -15.98
N ALA A 4 18.02 -8.12 -14.96
CA ALA A 4 17.51 -7.92 -13.62
C ALA A 4 18.01 -6.59 -13.03
N ARG A 5 19.29 -6.27 -13.23
CA ARG A 5 19.88 -4.99 -12.81
C ARG A 5 19.29 -3.80 -13.55
N TYR A 6 19.04 -3.93 -14.86
CA TYR A 6 18.40 -2.89 -15.67
C TYR A 6 16.99 -2.54 -15.14
N PHE A 7 16.17 -3.55 -14.86
CA PHE A 7 14.81 -3.33 -14.35
C PHE A 7 14.78 -2.80 -12.92
N GLU A 8 15.75 -3.20 -12.09
CA GLU A 8 15.94 -2.64 -10.76
C GLU A 8 16.29 -1.14 -10.83
N GLU A 9 17.27 -0.77 -11.65
CA GLU A 9 17.67 0.64 -11.87
C GLU A 9 16.49 1.48 -12.40
N MET A 10 15.71 0.92 -13.32
CA MET A 10 14.50 1.55 -13.84
C MET A 10 13.45 1.78 -12.73
N HIS A 11 13.23 0.79 -11.86
CA HIS A 11 12.33 0.93 -10.72
C HIS A 11 12.82 1.99 -9.73
N LEU A 12 14.10 1.96 -9.36
CA LEU A 12 14.73 2.95 -8.47
C LEU A 12 14.62 4.38 -9.02
N SER A 13 14.76 4.56 -10.33
CA SER A 13 14.61 5.87 -10.94
C SER A 13 13.16 6.38 -10.84
N MET A 14 12.16 5.56 -11.16
CA MET A 14 10.74 5.92 -10.98
C MET A 14 10.43 6.23 -9.50
N SER A 15 10.96 5.42 -8.60
CA SER A 15 10.87 5.57 -7.14
C SER A 15 11.48 6.90 -6.65
N SER A 16 12.56 7.36 -7.26
CA SER A 16 13.22 8.62 -6.87
C SER A 16 12.46 9.89 -7.26
N GLN A 17 11.43 9.81 -8.11
CA GLN A 17 10.61 10.95 -8.55
C GLN A 17 9.69 11.54 -7.47
N LYS A 18 9.66 10.95 -6.26
CA LYS A 18 8.76 11.33 -5.16
C LYS A 18 9.55 11.62 -3.86
N PRO A 19 10.47 12.60 -3.85
CA PRO A 19 11.32 12.89 -2.71
C PRO A 19 10.55 13.37 -1.46
N GLU A 20 9.32 13.87 -1.64
CA GLU A 20 8.48 14.41 -0.58
C GLU A 20 7.87 13.33 0.33
N TYR A 21 7.89 12.06 -0.09
CA TYR A 21 7.42 10.92 0.70
C TYR A 21 8.58 10.04 1.14
N ARG A 22 8.64 9.73 2.44
CA ARG A 22 9.60 8.78 3.01
C ARG A 22 9.17 7.35 2.69
N LEU A 23 10.11 6.53 2.21
CA LEU A 23 9.90 5.09 2.04
C LEU A 23 9.72 4.39 3.39
N VAL A 24 8.66 3.57 3.49
CA VAL A 24 8.30 2.81 4.70
C VAL A 24 8.58 1.34 4.47
N LEU A 25 8.11 0.81 3.35
CA LEU A 25 8.20 -0.59 2.97
C LEU A 25 8.39 -0.67 1.45
N SER A 26 9.29 -1.53 0.97
CA SER A 26 9.31 -1.95 -0.44
C SER A 26 8.93 -3.43 -0.54
N VAL A 27 8.31 -3.81 -1.66
CA VAL A 27 7.87 -5.17 -1.95
C VAL A 27 8.25 -5.48 -3.39
N LYS A 28 9.00 -6.56 -3.57
CA LYS A 28 9.36 -7.12 -4.86
C LYS A 28 8.74 -8.51 -4.99
N VAL A 29 7.88 -8.69 -5.97
CA VAL A 29 7.32 -10.00 -6.34
C VAL A 29 8.04 -10.45 -7.59
N GLN A 30 8.56 -11.66 -7.62
CA GLN A 30 9.24 -12.23 -8.78
C GLN A 30 8.58 -13.55 -9.15
N ASP A 31 7.85 -13.56 -10.25
CA ASP A 31 7.18 -14.75 -10.77
C ASP A 31 8.01 -15.45 -11.86
N LEU A 32 7.84 -16.76 -11.98
CA LEU A 32 8.48 -17.60 -12.99
C LEU A 32 8.01 -17.28 -14.41
N GLY A 33 6.79 -16.76 -14.56
CA GLY A 33 6.29 -16.20 -15.82
C GLY A 33 6.92 -14.86 -16.20
N GLY A 34 7.84 -14.36 -15.37
CA GLY A 34 8.44 -13.04 -15.50
C GLY A 34 7.51 -11.93 -15.02
N ALA A 35 6.37 -12.22 -14.40
CA ALA A 35 5.46 -11.21 -13.84
C ALA A 35 6.04 -10.59 -12.54
N ASP A 36 7.14 -9.86 -12.67
CA ASP A 36 7.78 -9.12 -11.57
C ASP A 36 7.01 -7.83 -11.24
N ALA A 37 6.73 -7.59 -9.96
CA ALA A 37 6.05 -6.38 -9.51
C ALA A 37 6.85 -5.70 -8.40
N TYR A 38 6.80 -4.37 -8.41
CA TYR A 38 7.38 -3.56 -7.36
C TYR A 38 6.33 -2.63 -6.76
N LEU A 39 6.21 -2.68 -5.43
CA LEU A 39 5.36 -1.81 -4.64
C LEU A 39 6.18 -1.11 -3.57
N GLU A 40 5.83 0.13 -3.29
CA GLU A 40 6.40 0.93 -2.23
C GLU A 40 5.26 1.54 -1.41
N LEU A 41 5.29 1.30 -0.11
CA LEU A 41 4.50 2.08 0.83
C LEU A 41 5.35 3.27 1.26
N ARG A 42 4.82 4.48 1.09
CA ARG A 42 5.49 5.70 1.53
C ARG A 42 4.59 6.54 2.41
N GLN A 43 5.22 7.37 3.23
CA GLN A 43 4.54 8.27 4.16
C GLN A 43 5.08 9.69 4.04
N GLU A 44 4.18 10.66 3.97
CA GLU A 44 4.52 12.07 4.05
C GLU A 44 4.97 12.40 5.48
N PRO A 45 6.20 12.92 5.70
CA PRO A 45 6.74 13.10 7.05
C PRO A 45 5.94 14.02 7.97
N VAL A 46 5.29 15.05 7.39
CA VAL A 46 4.60 16.09 8.17
C VAL A 46 3.16 15.72 8.45
N SER A 47 2.40 15.34 7.42
CA SER A 47 0.97 15.06 7.56
C SER A 47 0.67 13.61 8.01
N GLY A 48 1.64 12.71 7.89
CA GLY A 48 1.47 11.29 8.12
C GLY A 48 0.67 10.56 7.03
N LYS A 49 0.22 11.26 5.97
CA LYS A 49 -0.52 10.67 4.84
C LYS A 49 0.32 9.59 4.18
N ALA A 50 -0.25 8.41 4.05
CA ALA A 50 0.39 7.28 3.41
C ALA A 50 -0.13 7.09 1.99
N ARG A 51 0.76 6.65 1.11
CA ARG A 51 0.44 6.34 -0.28
C ARG A 51 1.12 5.04 -0.69
N VAL A 52 0.40 4.25 -1.47
CA VAL A 52 0.94 3.06 -2.12
C VAL A 52 1.35 3.47 -3.52
N PHE A 53 2.65 3.45 -3.74
CA PHE A 53 3.25 3.59 -5.05
C PHE A 53 3.48 2.21 -5.61
N TYR A 54 3.13 2.01 -6.87
CA TYR A 54 3.47 0.75 -7.52
C TYR A 54 3.75 0.97 -9.00
N SER A 55 4.70 0.19 -9.50
CA SER A 55 4.95 0.04 -10.93
C SER A 55 4.47 -1.36 -11.32
N THR A 56 3.23 -1.47 -11.80
CA THR A 56 2.67 -2.76 -12.21
C THR A 56 3.38 -3.30 -13.45
N MET A 57 3.71 -4.59 -13.39
CA MET A 57 3.45 -5.47 -14.51
C MET A 57 1.93 -5.64 -14.70
N GLY A 58 1.47 -5.57 -15.96
CA GLY A 58 0.17 -6.12 -16.33
C GLY A 58 -0.99 -5.19 -16.71
N ARG A 59 -0.82 -3.88 -17.03
CA ARG A 59 -1.88 -3.11 -17.72
C ARG A 59 -1.47 -2.15 -18.86
N GLN A 60 -2.36 -2.13 -19.86
CA GLN A 60 -2.54 -1.44 -21.16
C GLN A 60 -1.49 -0.52 -21.82
N LYS A 61 -0.48 0.05 -21.13
CA LYS A 61 0.46 0.98 -21.78
C LYS A 61 1.94 0.81 -21.44
N LEU A 62 2.28 0.08 -20.37
CA LEU A 62 3.66 -0.30 -20.07
C LEU A 62 3.68 -1.73 -19.54
N ASN A 63 4.02 -2.67 -20.40
CA ASN A 63 4.18 -4.06 -20.02
C ASN A 63 5.68 -4.32 -19.82
N PHE A 64 6.15 -4.38 -18.57
CA PHE A 64 7.57 -4.66 -18.29
C PHE A 64 8.03 -6.01 -18.85
N GLN A 65 7.15 -6.98 -19.10
CA GLN A 65 7.52 -8.17 -19.87
C GLN A 65 7.81 -7.84 -21.33
N LEU A 66 7.06 -6.92 -21.95
CA LEU A 66 7.41 -6.44 -23.29
C LEU A 66 8.66 -5.57 -23.27
N VAL A 67 8.88 -4.75 -22.23
CA VAL A 67 10.12 -3.97 -22.06
C VAL A 67 11.31 -4.92 -21.87
N ARG A 68 11.16 -5.97 -21.06
CA ARG A 68 12.15 -7.03 -20.84
C ARG A 68 12.42 -7.87 -22.07
N LYS A 69 11.38 -8.32 -22.77
CA LYS A 69 11.52 -9.02 -24.05
C LYS A 69 12.15 -8.11 -25.10
N GLY A 70 11.77 -6.84 -25.15
CA GLY A 70 12.36 -5.82 -26.02
C GLY A 70 13.85 -5.61 -25.74
N TRP A 71 14.20 -5.39 -24.48
CA TRP A 71 15.59 -5.30 -24.03
C TRP A 71 16.38 -6.57 -24.35
N GLN A 72 15.84 -7.75 -24.03
CA GLN A 72 16.46 -9.04 -24.32
C GLN A 72 16.62 -9.27 -25.83
N SER A 73 15.64 -8.87 -26.65
CA SER A 73 15.71 -9.00 -28.11
C SER A 73 16.74 -8.08 -28.76
N CYS A 74 17.12 -7.00 -28.06
CA CYS A 74 18.14 -6.07 -28.52
C CYS A 74 19.55 -6.46 -28.06
N HIS A 75 19.71 -7.59 -27.36
CA HIS A 75 21.01 -8.09 -26.97
C HIS A 75 21.20 -9.52 -27.51
N ASN A 76 22.36 -9.82 -28.08
CA ASN A 76 22.70 -11.18 -28.48
C ASN A 76 23.05 -12.07 -27.26
N ALA A 77 23.36 -13.34 -27.49
CA ALA A 77 23.72 -14.29 -26.43
C ALA A 77 24.99 -13.89 -25.65
N SER A 78 25.87 -13.07 -26.23
CA SER A 78 27.04 -12.48 -25.55
C SER A 78 26.72 -11.17 -24.81
N GLY A 79 25.48 -10.66 -24.89
CA GLY A 79 25.05 -9.44 -24.21
C GLY A 79 25.43 -8.15 -24.95
N GLU A 80 25.77 -8.21 -26.23
CA GLU A 80 26.07 -7.05 -27.08
C GLU A 80 24.79 -6.49 -27.70
N LEU A 81 24.70 -5.16 -27.82
CA LEU A 81 23.54 -4.48 -28.38
C LEU A 81 23.44 -4.72 -29.90
N THR A 82 22.32 -5.28 -30.36
CA THR A 82 22.02 -5.57 -31.77
C THR A 82 20.76 -4.86 -32.28
N GLY A 83 20.04 -4.11 -31.44
CA GLY A 83 18.75 -3.47 -31.77
C GLY A 83 18.65 -1.99 -31.38
N ARG A 84 17.45 -1.41 -31.54
CA ARG A 84 17.15 0.03 -31.30
C ARG A 84 16.64 0.37 -29.90
N PHE A 85 16.53 -0.60 -29.00
CA PHE A 85 16.08 -0.36 -27.62
C PHE A 85 17.22 0.31 -26.81
N PRO A 86 16.92 1.25 -25.89
CA PRO A 86 17.96 1.90 -25.09
C PRO A 86 18.80 0.88 -24.31
N ALA A 87 20.11 0.91 -24.51
CA ALA A 87 21.05 -0.03 -23.89
C ALA A 87 21.15 0.12 -22.36
N THR A 88 20.74 1.28 -21.81
CA THR A 88 20.78 1.62 -20.38
C THR A 88 19.41 2.05 -19.87
N ALA A 89 19.17 1.85 -18.58
CA ALA A 89 17.93 2.28 -17.93
C ALA A 89 17.81 3.80 -18.04
N ASP A 90 18.88 4.54 -17.77
CA ASP A 90 18.95 6.00 -17.92
C ASP A 90 18.59 6.46 -19.34
N GLY A 91 19.04 5.75 -20.37
CA GLY A 91 18.70 6.07 -21.76
C GLY A 91 17.22 5.89 -22.06
N LEU A 92 16.56 4.91 -21.45
CA LEU A 92 15.11 4.71 -21.55
C LEU A 92 14.33 5.77 -20.77
N LEU A 93 14.79 6.08 -19.56
CA LEU A 93 14.23 7.10 -18.66
C LEU A 93 14.34 8.50 -19.26
N ALA A 94 15.45 8.83 -19.93
CA ALA A 94 15.64 10.11 -20.60
C ALA A 94 14.69 10.33 -21.80
N GLN A 95 14.20 9.24 -22.39
CA GLN A 95 13.35 9.27 -23.58
C GLN A 95 11.86 9.06 -23.27
N THR A 96 11.52 8.70 -22.02
CA THR A 96 10.17 8.31 -21.63
C THR A 96 9.79 8.93 -20.30
N ASP A 97 8.69 9.68 -20.28
CA ASP A 97 8.08 10.12 -19.03
C ASP A 97 7.33 8.95 -18.38
N PHE A 98 7.90 8.42 -17.29
CA PHE A 98 7.33 7.29 -16.56
C PHE A 98 6.27 7.68 -15.52
N SER A 99 6.03 8.97 -15.29
CA SER A 99 5.04 9.42 -14.32
C SER A 99 3.63 8.91 -14.63
N ALA A 100 3.31 8.72 -15.92
CA ALA A 100 2.05 8.13 -16.37
C ALA A 100 1.91 6.62 -16.07
N PHE A 101 3.00 5.95 -15.71
CA PHE A 101 3.06 4.50 -15.44
C PHE A 101 3.26 4.16 -13.97
N VAL A 102 3.50 5.17 -13.13
CA VAL A 102 3.52 5.03 -11.67
C VAL A 102 2.12 5.35 -11.14
N ARG A 103 1.55 4.41 -10.40
CA ARG A 103 0.32 4.67 -9.65
C ARG A 103 0.67 5.20 -8.27
N ASP A 104 -0.18 6.09 -7.79
CA ASP A 104 0.02 6.85 -6.57
C ASP A 104 -1.32 6.94 -5.83
N ASP A 105 -1.66 5.86 -5.14
CA ASP A 105 -2.97 5.71 -4.50
C ASP A 105 -2.87 6.01 -3.00
N ALA A 106 -3.86 6.72 -2.46
CA ALA A 106 -3.91 7.01 -1.03
C ALA A 106 -4.18 5.74 -0.22
N LEU A 107 -3.49 5.61 0.92
CA LEU A 107 -3.75 4.58 1.92
C LEU A 107 -4.46 5.20 3.13
N ASP A 108 -5.50 4.51 3.59
CA ASP A 108 -6.21 4.88 4.81
C ASP A 108 -5.27 4.98 6.02
N SER A 109 -5.49 6.00 6.85
CA SER A 109 -4.68 6.28 8.04
C SER A 109 -4.74 5.17 9.09
N GLY A 110 -5.88 4.50 9.25
CA GLY A 110 -6.05 3.36 10.16
C GLY A 110 -5.27 2.14 9.68
N ARG A 111 -5.35 1.83 8.37
CA ARG A 111 -4.51 0.80 7.74
C ARG A 111 -3.02 1.12 7.92
N MET A 112 -2.60 2.37 7.68
CA MET A 112 -1.22 2.78 7.85
C MET A 112 -0.71 2.60 9.28
N ALA A 113 -1.47 3.08 10.27
CA ALA A 113 -1.12 2.93 11.68
C ALA A 113 -0.96 1.46 12.06
N ARG A 114 -1.86 0.59 11.59
CA ARG A 114 -1.77 -0.85 11.82
C ARG A 114 -0.55 -1.47 11.14
N ILE A 115 -0.21 -1.07 9.91
CA ILE A 115 0.99 -1.55 9.21
C ILE A 115 2.25 -1.17 10.00
N LEU A 116 2.37 0.09 10.45
CA LEU A 116 3.52 0.53 11.24
C LEU A 116 3.65 -0.24 12.56
N ASP A 117 2.54 -0.46 13.26
CA ASP A 117 2.49 -1.26 14.49
C ASP A 117 2.96 -2.70 14.24
N VAL A 118 2.40 -3.38 13.24
CA VAL A 118 2.80 -4.76 12.89
C VAL A 118 4.26 -4.81 12.48
N LEU A 119 4.73 -3.86 11.67
CA LEU A 119 6.13 -3.79 11.27
C LEU A 119 7.04 -3.60 12.47
N ALA A 120 6.72 -2.72 13.42
CA ALA A 120 7.54 -2.48 14.61
C ALA A 120 7.70 -3.73 15.49
N HIS A 121 6.67 -4.58 15.55
CA HIS A 121 6.63 -5.78 16.39
C HIS A 121 6.95 -7.09 15.65
N THR A 122 7.13 -7.04 14.33
CA THR A 122 7.55 -8.22 13.55
C THR A 122 9.07 -8.23 13.43
N ALA A 123 9.70 -9.30 13.94
CA ALA A 123 11.13 -9.51 13.79
C ALA A 123 11.49 -9.65 12.31
N GLY A 124 12.52 -8.92 11.88
CA GLY A 124 13.14 -9.12 10.57
C GLY A 124 14.05 -10.34 10.57
N GLY A 125 14.35 -10.88 9.39
CA GLY A 125 15.32 -11.97 9.26
C GLY A 125 14.71 -13.35 9.11
N CYS A 126 13.51 -13.47 8.52
CA CYS A 126 13.19 -14.75 7.88
C CYS A 126 14.13 -14.88 6.68
N GLY A 127 15.03 -15.87 6.80
CA GLY A 127 16.15 -16.09 5.90
C GLY A 127 15.73 -16.03 4.45
N THR A 128 16.65 -15.55 3.61
CA THR A 128 16.74 -16.00 2.22
C THR A 128 16.28 -17.44 2.18
N VAL A 129 15.09 -17.70 1.60
CA VAL A 129 14.70 -19.10 1.41
C VAL A 129 15.86 -19.69 0.64
N SER A 130 16.62 -20.61 1.25
CA SER A 130 17.59 -21.40 0.50
C SER A 130 16.84 -21.87 -0.73
N PRO A 131 17.33 -21.58 -1.95
CA PRO A 131 16.58 -21.88 -3.16
C PRO A 131 16.15 -23.33 -3.06
N SER A 132 14.87 -23.57 -2.78
CA SER A 132 14.34 -24.92 -2.82
C SER A 132 14.63 -25.38 -4.24
N ALA A 133 15.16 -26.60 -4.39
CA ALA A 133 15.43 -27.16 -5.71
C ALA A 133 14.15 -27.17 -6.59
N ALA A 134 12.96 -27.08 -5.96
CA ALA A 134 11.70 -26.79 -6.61
C ALA A 134 11.28 -25.33 -6.34
N ARG A 135 11.12 -24.53 -7.41
CA ARG A 135 10.51 -23.20 -7.32
C ARG A 135 9.01 -23.34 -7.04
N GLU A 136 8.56 -22.87 -5.88
CA GLU A 136 7.19 -23.05 -5.37
C GLU A 136 6.35 -21.76 -5.56
N GLY A 137 6.22 -21.26 -6.80
CA GLY A 137 5.49 -20.02 -7.10
C GLY A 137 6.38 -18.79 -7.18
N ALA A 138 5.86 -17.63 -6.75
CA ALA A 138 6.58 -16.35 -6.84
C ALA A 138 7.44 -16.10 -5.60
N LEU A 139 8.65 -15.60 -5.79
CA LEU A 139 9.50 -15.13 -4.70
C LEU A 139 9.06 -13.73 -4.30
N ILE A 140 8.72 -13.53 -3.03
CA ILE A 140 8.33 -12.24 -2.47
C ILE A 140 9.44 -11.77 -1.55
N THR A 141 9.96 -10.58 -1.80
CA THR A 141 10.94 -9.90 -0.96
C THR A 141 10.33 -8.62 -0.44
N VAL A 142 10.45 -8.39 0.88
CA VAL A 142 9.92 -7.22 1.56
C VAL A 142 11.03 -6.57 2.37
N GLU A 143 11.24 -5.26 2.22
CA GLU A 143 12.24 -4.51 2.97
C GLU A 143 11.60 -3.34 3.73
N ARG A 144 11.97 -3.19 5.00
CA ARG A 144 11.49 -2.13 5.90
C ARG A 144 12.53 -1.02 6.03
N PHE A 145 12.07 0.23 5.85
CA PHE A 145 12.92 1.44 5.88
C PHE A 145 12.59 2.39 7.06
N VAL A 146 11.63 2.02 7.90
CA VAL A 146 11.27 2.73 9.13
C VAL A 146 11.66 1.95 10.38
N GLY A 147 12.09 2.67 11.42
CA GLY A 147 12.58 2.06 12.64
C GLY A 147 13.88 1.29 12.41
N ARG A 148 13.99 0.09 12.99
CA ARG A 148 15.15 -0.79 12.76
C ARG A 148 15.07 -1.35 11.33
N PRO A 149 16.15 -1.51 10.57
CA PRO A 149 16.08 -2.23 9.30
C PRO A 149 15.58 -3.67 9.49
N ALA A 150 14.79 -4.16 8.54
CA ALA A 150 14.36 -5.56 8.49
C ALA A 150 14.06 -5.95 7.05
N HIS A 151 14.24 -7.23 6.75
CA HIS A 151 13.86 -7.81 5.47
C HIS A 151 13.22 -9.19 5.68
N TRP A 152 12.37 -9.59 4.75
CA TRP A 152 11.76 -10.91 4.65
C TRP A 152 11.82 -11.38 3.21
N SER A 153 12.10 -12.66 3.00
CA SER A 153 12.02 -13.28 1.68
C SER A 153 11.34 -14.64 1.81
N TYR A 154 10.28 -14.89 1.04
CA TYR A 154 9.52 -16.13 1.10
C TYR A 154 8.84 -16.44 -0.23
N TRP A 155 8.58 -17.73 -0.50
CA TRP A 155 7.76 -18.15 -1.64
C TRP A 155 6.29 -17.91 -1.35
N SER A 156 5.51 -17.49 -2.35
CA SER A 156 4.07 -17.20 -2.20
C SER A 156 3.26 -18.37 -1.63
N THR A 157 3.67 -19.61 -1.89
CA THR A 157 3.06 -20.84 -1.31
C THR A 157 3.32 -20.99 0.19
N ARG A 158 4.37 -20.35 0.72
CA ARG A 158 4.80 -20.40 2.13
C ARG A 158 4.47 -19.11 2.89
N ALA A 159 3.56 -18.29 2.34
CA ALA A 159 3.16 -17.03 2.94
C ALA A 159 2.62 -17.15 4.38
N ALA A 160 2.04 -18.29 4.75
CA ALA A 160 1.58 -18.57 6.12
C ALA A 160 2.72 -18.55 7.16
N GLU A 161 3.96 -18.85 6.76
CA GLU A 161 5.12 -18.77 7.66
C GLU A 161 5.50 -17.33 7.99
N GLN A 162 5.12 -16.39 7.11
CA GLN A 162 5.33 -14.95 7.26
C GLN A 162 3.99 -14.22 7.42
N LEU A 163 3.09 -14.78 8.24
CA LEU A 163 1.68 -14.39 8.31
C LEU A 163 1.44 -12.88 8.47
N ASN A 164 2.19 -12.20 9.35
CA ASN A 164 2.05 -10.76 9.57
C ASN A 164 2.41 -9.95 8.32
N ILE A 165 3.50 -10.32 7.65
CA ILE A 165 3.95 -9.65 6.43
C ILE A 165 2.98 -9.97 5.29
N ALA A 166 2.60 -11.23 5.13
CA ALA A 166 1.63 -11.65 4.13
C ALA A 166 0.28 -10.94 4.29
N ALA A 167 -0.20 -10.70 5.52
CA ALA A 167 -1.43 -9.96 5.76
C ALA A 167 -1.32 -8.47 5.40
N ILE A 168 -0.16 -7.83 5.65
CA ILE A 168 0.12 -6.48 5.12
C ILE A 168 0.05 -6.50 3.58
N LEU A 169 0.68 -7.49 2.93
CA LEU A 169 0.67 -7.62 1.48
C LEU A 169 -0.73 -7.89 0.92
N CYS A 170 -1.62 -8.53 1.67
CA CYS A 170 -3.02 -8.70 1.27
C CYS A 170 -3.72 -7.33 1.12
N TRP A 171 -3.52 -6.40 2.06
CA TRP A 171 -4.03 -5.03 1.94
C TRP A 171 -3.37 -4.25 0.80
N LEU A 172 -2.06 -4.38 0.61
CA LEU A 172 -1.36 -3.71 -0.51
C LEU A 172 -1.78 -4.29 -1.88
N GLY A 173 -2.13 -5.58 -1.93
CA GLY A 173 -2.66 -6.24 -3.11
C GLY A 173 -3.99 -5.66 -3.61
N ASP A 174 -4.75 -4.94 -2.78
CA ASP A 174 -5.99 -4.27 -3.20
C ASP A 174 -5.76 -3.23 -4.29
N TYR A 175 -4.55 -2.63 -4.32
CA TYR A 175 -4.13 -1.64 -5.31
C TYR A 175 -3.61 -2.28 -6.60
N LEU A 176 -3.35 -3.59 -6.60
CA LEU A 176 -2.90 -4.32 -7.78
C LEU A 176 -4.10 -4.89 -8.57
N ALA A 177 -3.83 -5.22 -9.83
CA ALA A 177 -4.73 -5.98 -10.69
C ALA A 177 -4.05 -7.28 -11.13
N GLY A 178 -4.82 -8.22 -11.69
CA GLY A 178 -4.24 -9.34 -12.42
C GLY A 178 -3.60 -10.42 -11.55
N ALA A 179 -2.45 -10.93 -12.00
CA ALA A 179 -1.78 -12.07 -11.39
C ALA A 179 -1.07 -11.69 -10.08
N GLU A 180 -0.50 -10.50 -10.05
CA GLU A 180 0.25 -9.91 -8.95
C GLU A 180 -0.63 -9.80 -7.70
N ARG A 181 -1.87 -9.29 -7.87
CA ARG A 181 -2.87 -9.28 -6.79
C ARG A 181 -3.16 -10.68 -6.26
N ARG A 182 -3.40 -11.64 -7.17
CA ARG A 182 -3.71 -13.03 -6.77
C ARG A 182 -2.54 -13.66 -6.03
N THR A 183 -1.30 -13.36 -6.43
CA THR A 183 -0.09 -13.83 -5.76
C THR A 183 0.04 -13.27 -4.35
N LEU A 184 -0.18 -11.96 -4.15
CA LEU A 184 -0.12 -11.36 -2.81
C LEU A 184 -1.26 -11.81 -1.90
N GLN A 185 -2.41 -12.16 -2.48
CA GLN A 185 -3.63 -12.57 -1.78
C GLN A 185 -3.85 -14.09 -1.80
N SER A 186 -2.81 -14.90 -2.10
CA SER A 186 -2.96 -16.35 -2.30
C SER A 186 -3.09 -17.16 -1.00
N CYS A 187 -2.71 -16.60 0.15
CA CYS A 187 -2.74 -17.28 1.44
C CYS A 187 -4.05 -16.98 2.19
N PRO A 188 -4.92 -17.98 2.41
CA PRO A 188 -6.20 -17.79 3.09
C PRO A 188 -6.05 -17.25 4.52
N GLU A 189 -5.05 -17.72 5.27
CA GLU A 189 -4.79 -17.29 6.65
C GLU A 189 -4.40 -15.81 6.71
N ALA A 190 -3.56 -15.35 5.77
CA ALA A 190 -3.17 -13.95 5.65
C ALA A 190 -4.37 -13.07 5.27
N MET A 191 -5.22 -13.54 4.35
CA MET A 191 -6.46 -12.85 3.97
C MET A 191 -7.44 -12.73 5.14
N GLN A 192 -7.61 -13.78 5.93
CA GLN A 192 -8.43 -13.76 7.14
C GLN A 192 -7.88 -12.80 8.18
N LEU A 193 -6.56 -12.79 8.40
CA LEU A 193 -5.93 -11.86 9.34
C LEU A 193 -6.10 -10.40 8.89
N ALA A 194 -5.89 -10.12 7.61
CA ALA A 194 -6.10 -8.79 7.04
C ALA A 194 -7.57 -8.34 7.15
N ALA A 195 -8.52 -9.25 6.94
CA ALA A 195 -9.95 -8.98 7.13
C ALA A 195 -10.30 -8.72 8.61
N ALA A 196 -9.71 -9.48 9.54
CA ALA A 196 -9.89 -9.28 10.98
C ALA A 196 -9.36 -7.91 11.43
N TRP A 197 -8.20 -7.48 10.92
CA TRP A 197 -7.70 -6.13 11.15
C TRP A 197 -8.63 -5.07 10.58
N GLN A 198 -9.16 -5.29 9.37
CA GLN A 198 -10.09 -4.35 8.75
C GLN A 198 -11.37 -4.20 9.57
N ALA A 199 -11.91 -5.31 10.08
CA ALA A 199 -13.07 -5.30 10.97
C ALA A 199 -12.77 -4.52 12.26
N ALA A 200 -11.60 -4.75 12.88
CA ALA A 200 -11.19 -4.05 14.10
C ALA A 200 -11.08 -2.53 13.92
N LEU A 201 -10.72 -2.04 12.72
CA LEU A 201 -10.71 -0.60 12.42
C LEU A 201 -12.12 0.03 12.41
N PHE A 202 -13.15 -0.78 12.14
CA PHE A 202 -14.55 -0.34 12.10
C PHE A 202 -15.36 -0.71 13.35
N THR A 203 -14.78 -1.50 14.26
CA THR A 203 -15.41 -1.79 15.55
C THR A 203 -15.38 -0.52 16.40
N PRO A 204 -16.53 0.01 16.86
CA PRO A 204 -16.52 1.09 17.82
C PRO A 204 -15.74 0.65 19.07
N LEU A 205 -14.78 1.47 19.52
CA LEU A 205 -14.09 1.23 20.78
C LEU A 205 -15.13 0.91 21.86
N PRO A 206 -14.94 -0.16 22.67
CA PRO A 206 -15.82 -0.39 23.80
C PRO A 206 -15.84 0.89 24.62
N GLN A 207 -17.05 1.43 24.83
CA GLN A 207 -17.25 2.62 25.66
C GLN A 207 -16.83 2.29 27.09
N THR A 208 -15.54 2.45 27.41
CA THR A 208 -15.02 2.48 28.78
C THR A 208 -15.21 3.86 29.40
N ALA A 209 -16.07 4.70 28.83
CA ALA A 209 -16.65 5.81 29.56
C ALA A 209 -17.79 5.24 30.41
N GLN A 210 -17.60 5.19 31.73
CA GLN A 210 -18.71 5.08 32.67
C GLN A 210 -19.81 6.04 32.21
N ARG A 211 -20.92 5.47 31.77
CA ARG A 211 -22.13 6.23 31.46
C ARG A 211 -22.40 7.10 32.69
N PRO A 212 -22.41 8.45 32.59
CA PRO A 212 -22.70 9.27 33.75
C PRO A 212 -24.03 8.77 34.30
N GLN A 213 -24.04 8.36 35.57
CA GLN A 213 -25.30 7.96 36.20
C GLN A 213 -26.26 9.14 36.04
N PRO A 214 -27.55 8.88 35.70
CA PRO A 214 -28.52 9.95 35.62
C PRO A 214 -28.58 10.62 36.99
N VAL A 215 -28.00 11.81 37.10
CA VAL A 215 -28.17 12.67 38.25
C VAL A 215 -29.65 12.99 38.28
N GLN A 216 -30.34 12.57 39.34
CA GLN A 216 -31.73 12.93 39.55
C GLN A 216 -31.85 14.44 39.52
N SER A 217 -32.44 14.97 38.45
CA SER A 217 -32.64 16.39 38.27
C SER A 217 -33.63 16.88 39.33
N ARG A 218 -33.15 17.73 40.24
CA ARG A 218 -34.01 18.48 41.16
C ARG A 218 -35.06 19.25 40.35
N PRO A 219 -36.32 19.34 40.84
CA PRO A 219 -37.39 19.97 40.08
C PRO A 219 -37.06 21.44 39.84
N VAL A 220 -36.95 21.80 38.55
CA VAL A 220 -36.78 23.19 38.13
C VAL A 220 -38.11 23.91 38.30
N ARG A 221 -38.13 24.93 39.14
CA ARG A 221 -39.28 25.83 39.31
C ARG A 221 -39.50 26.57 37.99
N ARG A 222 -40.63 26.31 37.31
CA ARG A 222 -40.99 27.05 36.09
C ARG A 222 -41.16 28.53 36.42
N ALA A 223 -40.48 29.40 35.67
CA ALA A 223 -40.74 30.82 35.69
C ALA A 223 -42.12 31.12 35.07
N PRO A 224 -42.85 32.13 35.56
CA PRO A 224 -44.16 32.47 35.01
C PRO A 224 -44.02 32.97 33.57
N VAL A 225 -44.96 32.55 32.73
CA VAL A 225 -45.07 33.01 31.34
C VAL A 225 -45.52 34.48 31.36
N VAL A 226 -44.65 35.37 30.89
CA VAL A 226 -45.01 36.78 30.69
C VAL A 226 -45.61 36.91 29.29
N GLU A 227 -46.93 37.03 29.22
CA GLU A 227 -47.64 37.38 27.98
C GLU A 227 -47.47 38.87 27.69
N ASN A 228 -46.47 39.22 26.88
CA ASN A 228 -46.31 40.58 26.39
C ASN A 228 -46.84 40.67 24.95
N LYS A 229 -48.03 41.27 24.81
CA LYS A 229 -48.78 41.42 23.54
C LYS A 229 -47.99 42.08 22.41
N ARG A 230 -46.93 42.85 22.71
CA ARG A 230 -46.09 43.49 21.68
C ARG A 230 -45.23 42.49 20.89
N TRP A 231 -44.90 41.32 21.46
CA TRP A 231 -44.05 40.32 20.78
C TRP A 231 -44.81 39.43 19.81
N GLN A 232 -46.13 39.27 19.95
CA GLN A 232 -46.93 38.47 19.02
C GLN A 232 -47.06 39.14 17.64
N SER A 233 -47.07 40.48 17.57
CA SER A 233 -47.10 41.20 16.29
C SER A 233 -45.81 41.04 15.47
N ILE A 234 -44.66 40.78 16.11
CA ILE A 234 -43.38 40.57 15.41
C ILE A 234 -43.32 39.16 14.82
N LEU A 235 -43.81 38.14 15.56
CA LEU A 235 -43.83 36.75 15.09
C LEU A 235 -44.82 36.54 13.95
N ALA A 236 -45.92 37.30 13.90
CA ALA A 236 -46.91 37.21 12.82
C ALA A 236 -46.40 37.73 11.47
N VAL A 237 -45.49 38.71 11.45
CA VAL A 237 -44.92 39.28 10.21
C VAL A 237 -43.84 38.39 9.61
N LEU A 238 -43.14 37.60 10.43
CA LEU A 238 -42.10 36.67 9.97
C LEU A 238 -42.67 35.37 9.35
N ALA A 239 -43.96 35.11 9.49
CA ALA A 239 -44.61 33.87 9.04
C ALA A 239 -45.20 33.95 7.61
N THR A 240 -45.00 35.06 6.88
CA THR A 240 -45.61 35.28 5.56
C THR A 240 -44.64 35.64 4.43
N VAL A 241 -43.41 35.11 4.45
CA VAL A 241 -42.55 35.07 3.25
C VAL A 241 -42.04 33.66 3.03
#